data_AF-A0ABC8D9K1-F1
#
_entry.id   AF-A0ABC8D9K1-F1
#
_cell.length_a   1.000
_cell.length_b   1.000
_cell.length_c   1.000
_cell.angle_alpha   90.00
_cell.angle_beta   90.00
_cell.angle_gamma   90.00
#
_symmetry.space_group_name_H-M   'P 1'
#
loop_
_entity.id
_entity.type
_entity.pdbx_description
1 polymer ?
#
loop_
_entity_poly.entity_id
_entity_poly.type
_entity_poly.pdbx_seq_one_letter_code
_entity_poly.pdbx_strand_id
1 'polypeptide(L)'
;MKNAMSWFDINFETKTDNKIDEALLRLFDLMKKSLHIYFNIENSSDIHEFLKIVAAKNNVDYSFIEWIKVKGIPRLKSIDFENLPSNDQFLAMIEIDEYCLKSEMDFKEPEEVRGWIITIINSIQEYANICKQLEVVQ
;
A
#
# COMPACT_ATOMS: atom_id res chain seq x y z
N MET A 1 -12.07 -8.02 12.46
CA MET A 1 -11.08 -8.97 11.89
C MET A 1 -9.89 -8.13 11.43
N LYS A 2 -8.65 -8.41 11.85
CA LYS A 2 -7.49 -7.61 11.40
C LYS A 2 -7.22 -7.96 9.93
N ASN A 3 -7.39 -6.99 9.03
CA ASN A 3 -7.06 -7.13 7.61
C ASN A 3 -5.68 -6.49 7.32
N ALA A 4 -5.17 -6.63 6.09
CA ALA A 4 -3.85 -6.12 5.72
C ALA A 4 -3.71 -4.60 5.93
N MET A 5 -4.78 -3.83 5.73
CA MET A 5 -4.78 -2.38 5.90
C MET A 5 -4.67 -1.98 7.38
N SER A 6 -5.26 -2.75 8.29
CA SER A 6 -5.10 -2.52 9.74
C SER A 6 -3.66 -2.62 10.22
N TRP A 7 -2.79 -3.37 9.50
CA TRP A 7 -1.36 -3.40 9.79
C TRP A 7 -0.69 -2.04 9.54
N PHE A 8 -1.18 -1.25 8.57
CA PHE A 8 -0.72 0.11 8.28
C PHE A 8 -1.40 1.18 9.16
N ASP A 9 -2.12 0.77 10.22
CA ASP A 9 -2.90 1.66 11.08
C ASP A 9 -3.99 2.43 10.31
N ILE A 10 -4.65 1.73 9.38
CA ILE A 10 -5.79 2.22 8.61
C ILE A 10 -7.04 1.48 9.10
N ASN A 11 -8.06 2.24 9.52
CA ASN A 11 -9.36 1.68 9.81
C ASN A 11 -10.12 1.46 8.48
N PHE A 12 -10.16 0.21 8.02
CA PHE A 12 -10.79 -0.15 6.75
C PHE A 12 -11.85 -1.22 6.98
N GLU A 13 -13.09 -0.89 6.65
CA GLU A 13 -14.23 -1.80 6.69
C GLU A 13 -14.58 -2.26 5.27
N THR A 14 -14.56 -3.58 5.07
CA THR A 14 -14.91 -4.20 3.80
C THR A 14 -16.43 -4.25 3.62
N LYS A 15 -16.91 -3.85 2.45
CA LYS A 15 -18.28 -4.05 2.01
C LYS A 15 -18.43 -5.47 1.43
N THR A 16 -19.58 -6.10 1.63
CA THR A 16 -19.86 -7.44 1.10
C THR A 16 -19.79 -7.44 -0.43
N ASP A 17 -19.12 -8.44 -1.00
CA ASP A 17 -18.97 -8.66 -2.45
C ASP A 17 -18.37 -7.47 -3.23
N ASN A 18 -17.49 -6.68 -2.59
CA ASN A 18 -16.83 -5.54 -3.21
C ASN A 18 -15.41 -5.90 -3.72
N LYS A 19 -15.28 -6.02 -5.05
CA LYS A 19 -14.01 -6.37 -5.73
C LYS A 19 -12.89 -5.36 -5.50
N ILE A 20 -13.21 -4.08 -5.30
CA ILE A 20 -12.20 -3.04 -5.03
C ILE A 20 -11.64 -3.22 -3.63
N ASP A 21 -12.49 -3.50 -2.65
CA ASP A 21 -12.05 -3.78 -1.28
C ASP A 21 -11.15 -5.02 -1.27
N GLU A 22 -11.52 -6.07 -2.00
CA GLU A 22 -10.69 -7.27 -2.18
C GLU A 22 -9.34 -6.95 -2.84
N ALA A 23 -9.32 -6.16 -3.91
CA ALA A 23 -8.10 -5.77 -4.61
C ALA A 23 -7.17 -4.93 -3.73
N LEU A 24 -7.71 -3.96 -2.99
CA LEU A 24 -6.94 -3.18 -2.02
C LEU A 24 -6.35 -4.07 -0.93
N LEU A 25 -7.12 -5.02 -0.39
CA LEU A 25 -6.60 -5.94 0.61
C LEU A 25 -5.43 -6.79 0.08
N ARG A 26 -5.51 -7.27 -1.17
CA ARG A 26 -4.39 -7.99 -1.81
C ARG A 26 -3.17 -7.10 -2.00
N LEU A 27 -3.36 -5.88 -2.52
CA LEU A 27 -2.28 -4.92 -2.74
C LEU A 27 -1.59 -4.52 -1.43
N PHE A 28 -2.34 -4.27 -0.36
CA PHE A 28 -1.77 -3.94 0.95
C PHE A 28 -1.08 -5.13 1.60
N ASP A 29 -1.59 -6.36 1.43
CA ASP A 29 -0.89 -7.56 1.88
C ASP A 29 0.44 -7.75 1.13
N LEU A 30 0.44 -7.49 -0.18
CA LEU A 30 1.64 -7.51 -1.00
C LEU A 30 2.65 -6.45 -0.52
N MET A 31 2.24 -5.18 -0.37
CA MET A 31 3.11 -4.13 0.18
C MET A 31 3.70 -4.50 1.54
N LYS A 32 2.87 -5.05 2.45
CA LYS A 32 3.34 -5.53 3.76
C LYS A 32 4.40 -6.60 3.60
N LYS A 33 4.17 -7.62 2.77
CA LYS A 33 5.14 -8.69 2.50
C LYS A 33 6.43 -8.13 1.89
N SER A 34 6.31 -7.23 0.93
CA SER A 34 7.44 -6.57 0.29
C SER A 34 8.32 -5.84 1.31
N LEU A 35 7.71 -5.08 2.23
CA LEU A 35 8.44 -4.40 3.31
C LEU A 35 9.17 -5.37 4.24
N HIS A 36 8.52 -6.47 4.63
CA HIS A 36 9.15 -7.49 5.48
C HIS A 36 10.36 -8.12 4.79
N ILE A 37 10.24 -8.48 3.51
CA ILE A 37 11.33 -9.07 2.74
C ILE A 37 12.45 -8.04 2.53
N TYR A 38 12.12 -6.81 2.09
CA TYR A 38 13.08 -5.74 1.81
C TYR A 38 13.97 -5.44 3.02
N PHE A 39 13.40 -5.38 4.22
CA PHE A 39 14.13 -5.09 5.46
C PHE A 39 14.59 -6.35 6.21
N ASN A 40 14.36 -7.54 5.64
CA ASN A 40 14.67 -8.84 6.24
C ASN A 40 14.11 -8.94 7.68
N ILE A 41 12.79 -8.77 7.81
CA ILE A 41 12.04 -8.89 9.06
C ILE A 41 11.06 -10.04 8.90
N GLU A 42 11.13 -11.01 9.80
CA GLU A 42 10.28 -12.21 9.75
C GLU A 42 8.80 -11.85 9.93
N ASN A 43 8.50 -11.06 10.96
CA ASN A 43 7.13 -10.65 11.26
C ASN A 43 7.08 -9.34 12.06
N SER A 44 5.89 -8.76 12.07
CA SER A 44 5.48 -7.67 12.95
C SER A 44 3.95 -7.65 13.02
N SER A 45 3.42 -7.27 14.18
CA SER A 45 1.98 -7.18 14.44
C SER A 45 1.33 -5.98 13.77
N ASP A 46 2.06 -4.87 13.64
CA ASP A 46 1.65 -3.63 12.97
C ASP A 46 2.87 -2.84 12.45
N ILE A 47 2.61 -1.77 11.70
CA ILE A 47 3.62 -0.87 11.13
C ILE A 47 4.48 -0.19 12.20
N HIS A 48 3.96 0.04 13.40
CA HIS A 48 4.73 0.68 14.47
C HIS A 48 5.74 -0.29 15.09
N GLU A 49 5.38 -1.54 15.30
CA GLU A 49 6.32 -2.60 15.67
C GLU A 49 7.36 -2.82 14.58
N PHE A 50 6.95 -2.88 13.32
CA PHE A 50 7.87 -2.96 12.18
C PHE A 50 8.92 -1.84 12.20
N LEU A 51 8.49 -0.58 12.33
CA LEU A 51 9.39 0.57 12.37
C LEU A 51 10.33 0.52 13.58
N LYS A 52 9.89 0.02 14.74
CA LYS A 52 10.76 -0.20 15.91
C LYS A 52 11.82 -1.26 15.63
N ILE A 53 11.44 -2.38 15.01
CA ILE A 53 12.37 -3.45 14.65
C ILE A 53 13.41 -2.94 13.65
N VAL A 54 12.99 -2.26 12.57
CA VAL A 54 13.93 -1.74 11.57
C VAL A 54 14.89 -0.72 12.19
N ALA A 55 14.40 0.17 13.05
CA ALA A 55 15.24 1.18 13.71
C ALA A 55 16.34 0.59 14.61
N ALA A 56 16.19 -0.66 15.07
CA ALA A 56 17.20 -1.35 15.86
C ALA A 56 18.25 -2.10 15.01
N LYS A 57 18.05 -2.22 13.68
CA LYS A 57 18.98 -2.89 12.77
C LYS A 57 20.09 -1.93 12.33
N ASN A 58 21.30 -2.46 12.17
CA ASN A 58 22.40 -1.74 11.54
C ASN A 58 22.31 -1.85 10.01
N ASN A 59 22.83 -0.86 9.27
CA ASN A 59 22.95 -0.86 7.80
C ASN A 59 21.62 -1.11 7.06
N VAL A 60 20.57 -0.36 7.41
CA VAL A 60 19.28 -0.36 6.71
C VAL A 60 19.14 0.88 5.82
N ASP A 61 18.20 0.84 4.86
CA ASP A 61 17.83 2.03 4.07
C ASP A 61 17.07 3.04 4.94
N TYR A 62 17.82 3.87 5.66
CA TYR A 62 17.29 4.89 6.56
C TYR A 62 16.42 5.91 5.84
N SER A 63 16.79 6.29 4.61
CA SER A 63 16.03 7.25 3.81
C SER A 63 14.63 6.73 3.49
N PHE A 64 14.52 5.43 3.16
CA PHE A 64 13.22 4.83 2.91
C PHE A 64 12.38 4.70 4.18
N ILE A 65 13.00 4.33 5.32
CA ILE A 65 12.30 4.27 6.60
C ILE A 65 11.80 5.63 7.07
N GLU A 66 12.64 6.66 6.95
CA GLU A 66 12.24 8.03 7.24
C GLU A 66 11.08 8.47 6.33
N TRP A 67 11.16 8.15 5.04
CA TRP A 67 10.07 8.44 4.10
C TRP A 67 8.78 7.73 4.51
N ILE A 68 8.81 6.43 4.85
CA ILE A 68 7.62 5.68 5.29
C ILE A 68 6.99 6.36 6.52
N LYS A 69 7.81 6.74 7.50
CA LYS A 69 7.36 7.36 8.74
C LYS A 69 6.78 8.76 8.53
N VAL A 70 7.47 9.61 7.77
CA VAL A 70 7.16 11.04 7.66
C VAL A 70 6.18 11.35 6.54
N LYS A 71 6.15 10.53 5.48
CA LYS A 71 5.33 10.75 4.28
C LYS A 71 4.39 9.58 3.99
N GLY A 72 4.90 8.35 3.97
CA GLY A 72 4.14 7.18 3.54
C GLY A 72 2.88 6.91 4.37
N ILE A 73 3.05 6.69 5.69
CA ILE A 73 1.93 6.43 6.60
C ILE A 73 0.97 7.63 6.68
N PRO A 74 1.44 8.88 6.84
CA PRO A 74 0.54 10.04 6.80
C PRO A 74 -0.26 10.15 5.50
N ARG A 75 0.36 9.86 4.34
CA ARG A 75 -0.32 9.86 3.04
C ARG A 75 -1.40 8.78 2.99
N LEU A 76 -1.09 7.55 3.41
CA LEU A 76 -2.07 6.47 3.49
C LEU A 76 -3.28 6.84 4.37
N LYS A 77 -3.03 7.44 5.53
CA LYS A 77 -4.09 7.89 6.44
C LYS A 77 -4.93 9.06 5.92
N SER A 78 -4.41 9.81 4.94
CA SER A 78 -5.14 10.91 4.31
C SER A 78 -6.08 10.46 3.19
N ILE A 79 -6.02 9.20 2.79
CA ILE A 79 -6.88 8.64 1.73
C ILE A 79 -8.30 8.45 2.29
N ASP A 80 -9.29 8.92 1.53
CA ASP A 80 -10.70 8.71 1.84
C ASP A 80 -11.19 7.35 1.31
N PHE A 81 -10.92 6.30 2.09
CA PHE A 81 -11.30 4.92 1.75
C PHE A 81 -12.82 4.67 1.78
N GLU A 82 -13.59 5.50 2.47
CA GLU A 82 -15.05 5.33 2.56
C GLU A 82 -15.73 5.72 1.24
N ASN A 83 -15.17 6.71 0.57
CA ASN A 83 -15.70 7.28 -0.68
C ASN A 83 -14.86 6.92 -1.90
N LEU A 84 -14.36 5.69 -2.03
CA LEU A 84 -13.68 5.27 -3.26
C LEU A 84 -14.66 5.09 -4.43
N PRO A 85 -14.24 5.35 -5.70
CA PRO A 85 -15.04 5.03 -6.87
C PRO A 85 -15.33 3.52 -6.93
N SER A 86 -16.50 3.14 -7.43
CA SER A 86 -16.91 1.74 -7.55
C SER A 86 -16.84 1.19 -8.98
N ASN A 87 -16.10 1.88 -9.87
CA ASN A 87 -16.04 1.56 -11.29
C ASN A 87 -14.85 0.67 -11.67
N ASP A 88 -14.96 0.02 -12.83
CA ASP A 88 -13.96 -0.91 -13.37
C ASP A 88 -12.62 -0.23 -13.64
N GLN A 89 -12.61 1.08 -13.96
CA GLN A 89 -11.37 1.81 -14.20
C GLN A 89 -10.53 1.93 -12.93
N PHE A 90 -11.16 2.24 -11.78
CA PHE A 90 -10.45 2.31 -10.51
C PHE A 90 -9.92 0.94 -10.09
N LEU A 91 -10.74 -0.11 -10.25
CA LEU A 91 -10.31 -1.49 -10.00
C LEU A 91 -9.08 -1.85 -10.84
N ALA A 92 -9.10 -1.56 -12.14
CA ALA A 92 -7.99 -1.85 -13.04
C ALA A 92 -6.69 -1.13 -12.64
N MET A 93 -6.77 0.11 -12.15
CA MET A 93 -5.59 0.84 -11.66
C MET A 93 -4.95 0.15 -10.44
N ILE A 94 -5.76 -0.32 -9.49
CA ILE A 94 -5.28 -1.07 -8.32
C ILE A 94 -4.67 -2.42 -8.74
N GLU A 95 -5.29 -3.11 -9.70
CA GLU A 95 -4.78 -4.40 -10.20
C GLU A 95 -3.48 -4.27 -11.01
N ILE A 96 -3.29 -3.16 -11.74
CA ILE A 96 -2.03 -2.86 -12.42
C ILE A 96 -0.91 -2.64 -11.39
N ASP A 97 -1.16 -1.83 -10.36
CA ASP A 97 -0.22 -1.60 -9.26
C ASP A 97 0.13 -2.93 -8.54
N GLU A 98 -0.87 -3.80 -8.30
CA GLU A 98 -0.66 -5.15 -7.75
C GLU A 98 0.25 -5.99 -8.66
N TYR A 99 -0.02 -6.03 -9.96
CA TYR A 99 0.76 -6.78 -10.94
C TYR A 99 2.21 -6.29 -11.02
N CYS A 100 2.41 -4.98 -11.10
CA CYS A 100 3.73 -4.37 -11.18
C CYS A 100 4.56 -4.59 -9.92
N LEU A 101 3.99 -4.42 -8.73
CA LEU A 101 4.74 -4.75 -7.51
C LEU A 101 5.07 -6.25 -7.45
N LYS A 102 4.14 -7.12 -7.90
CA LYS A 102 4.34 -8.56 -7.90
C LYS A 102 5.44 -9.01 -8.87
N SER A 103 5.66 -8.31 -9.99
CA SER A 103 6.75 -8.64 -10.91
C SER A 103 8.13 -8.40 -10.29
N GLU A 104 8.24 -7.43 -9.38
CA GLU A 104 9.50 -7.10 -8.69
C GLU A 104 9.77 -7.94 -7.43
N MET A 105 8.88 -8.88 -7.09
CA MET A 105 8.99 -9.71 -5.88
C MET A 105 10.05 -10.81 -5.95
N ASP A 106 10.80 -10.93 -7.05
CA ASP A 106 12.02 -11.73 -7.07
C ASP A 106 13.22 -10.98 -6.44
N PHE A 107 13.04 -9.70 -6.13
CA PHE A 107 14.04 -8.82 -5.50
C PHE A 107 15.38 -8.79 -6.24
N LYS A 108 15.38 -8.97 -7.57
CA LYS A 108 16.60 -8.76 -8.39
C LYS A 108 17.14 -7.34 -8.25
N GLU A 109 16.24 -6.36 -8.22
CA GLU A 109 16.52 -4.93 -8.07
C GLU A 109 15.64 -4.40 -6.91
N PRO A 110 16.09 -4.51 -5.65
CA PRO A 110 15.28 -4.13 -4.48
C PRO A 110 14.77 -2.68 -4.51
N GLU A 111 15.54 -1.77 -5.10
CA GLU A 111 15.17 -0.37 -5.33
C GLU A 111 13.89 -0.20 -6.13
N GLU A 112 13.57 -1.12 -7.05
CA GLU A 112 12.32 -1.12 -7.82
C GLU A 112 11.13 -1.44 -6.91
N VAL A 113 11.28 -2.40 -6.00
CA VAL A 113 10.25 -2.69 -4.97
C VAL A 113 9.98 -1.46 -4.11
N ARG A 114 11.05 -0.77 -3.68
CA ARG A 114 10.92 0.51 -2.95
C ARG A 114 10.20 1.55 -3.80
N GLY A 115 10.57 1.69 -5.07
CA GLY A 115 9.97 2.62 -6.03
C GLY A 115 8.47 2.37 -6.16
N TRP A 116 8.05 1.13 -6.38
CA TRP A 116 6.65 0.74 -6.49
C TRP A 116 5.85 1.04 -5.23
N ILE A 117 6.36 0.71 -4.04
CA ILE A 117 5.67 1.03 -2.78
C ILE A 117 5.43 2.55 -2.66
N ILE A 118 6.43 3.36 -3.00
CA ILE A 118 6.31 4.82 -2.98
C ILE A 118 5.26 5.29 -3.99
N THR A 119 5.30 4.77 -5.23
CA THR A 119 4.35 5.10 -6.30
C THR A 119 2.92 4.77 -5.87
N ILE A 120 2.67 3.53 -5.45
CA ILE A 120 1.35 3.04 -5.01
C ILE A 120 0.77 3.97 -3.94
N ILE A 121 1.53 4.23 -2.87
CA ILE A 121 1.05 5.07 -1.75
C ILE A 121 0.69 6.48 -2.21
N ASN A 122 1.43 7.05 -3.16
CA ASN A 122 1.16 8.40 -3.65
C ASN A 122 -0.02 8.44 -4.61
N SER A 123 -0.25 7.37 -5.39
CA SER A 123 -1.20 7.36 -6.50
C SER A 123 -2.64 7.00 -6.13
N ILE A 124 -2.90 6.21 -5.09
CA ILE A 124 -4.26 5.69 -4.79
C ILE A 124 -5.33 6.80 -4.75
N GLN A 125 -5.07 7.91 -4.04
CA GLN A 125 -6.03 9.02 -3.97
C GLN A 125 -6.20 9.73 -5.31
N GLU A 126 -5.14 9.81 -6.12
CA GLU A 126 -5.17 10.45 -7.43
C GLU A 126 -5.99 9.62 -8.41
N TYR A 127 -5.82 8.30 -8.40
CA TYR A 127 -6.67 7.36 -9.13
C TYR A 127 -8.13 7.53 -8.73
N ALA A 128 -8.42 7.59 -7.43
CA ALA A 128 -9.79 7.81 -6.94
C ALA A 128 -10.37 9.14 -7.45
N ASN A 129 -9.58 10.22 -7.46
CA ASN A 129 -10.02 11.52 -7.94
C ASN A 129 -10.29 11.52 -9.45
N ILE A 130 -9.40 10.92 -10.25
CA ILE A 130 -9.55 10.80 -11.70
C ILE A 130 -10.80 10.00 -12.05
N CYS A 131 -10.98 8.83 -11.42
CA CYS A 131 -12.10 7.94 -11.68
C CYS A 131 -13.45 8.56 -11.30
N LYS A 132 -13.53 9.33 -10.21
CA LYS A 132 -14.74 10.09 -9.86
C LYS A 132 -15.10 11.17 -10.89
N GLN A 133 -14.10 11.88 -11.42
CA GLN A 133 -14.37 12.91 -12.43
C GLN A 133 -14.95 12.32 -13.72
N LEU A 134 -14.54 11.11 -14.08
CA LEU A 134 -15.06 10.41 -15.26
C LEU A 134 -16.52 9.97 -15.08
N GLU A 135 -16.97 9.70 -13.86
CA GLU A 135 -18.38 9.37 -13.55
C GLU A 135 -19.32 10.57 -13.70
N VAL A 136 -18.83 11.80 -13.50
CA VAL A 136 -19.66 13.03 -13.58
C VAL A 136 -19.91 13.49 -15.02
N VAL A 137 -19.13 12.97 -15.99
CA VAL A 137 -19.18 13.40 -17.41
C VAL A 137 -20.00 12.42 -18.28
N GLN A 138 -20.57 11.37 -17.70
CA GLN A 138 -21.48 10.42 -18.35
C GLN A 138 -22.94 10.71 -18.00
#